data_AF-A0A8T3TPR9-F1
#
_entry.id   AF-A0A8T3TPR9-F1
#
_cell.length_a   1.000
_cell.length_b   1.000
_cell.length_c   1.000
_cell.angle_alpha   90.00
_cell.angle_beta   90.00
_cell.angle_gamma   90.00
#
_symmetry.space_group_name_H-M   'P 1'
#
loop_
_entity.id
_entity.type
_entity.pdbx_description
1 polymer ?
#
loop_
_entity_poly.entity_id
_entity_poly.type
_entity_poly.pdbx_seq_one_letter_code
_entity_poly.pdbx_strand_id
1 'polypeptide(L)'
;AATGERRYLRTTGRVSSEEEFPDENQRPLVFRRQRIERRRAARWQVLDEERLAVPFGVEDRRDFVAVDAEALSDGLVVIPRESHGAVNELPEGLRSRLPVALEADAAIRLRVDQVSAVEHATVVGMPLDGPDGPVMTAGLGRPLILSTLDQSAAMRLLAADGRRLVVIAAVALLAGLGLLAIAAVALLAGW
;
A
#
# COMPACT_ATOMS: atom_id res chain seq x y z
N ALA A 1 -24.82 27.41 -3.48
CA ALA A 1 -24.19 26.10 -3.30
C ALA A 1 -23.57 25.70 -4.63
N ALA A 2 -22.25 25.66 -4.74
CA ALA A 2 -21.60 25.26 -5.98
C ALA A 2 -21.75 23.73 -6.11
N THR A 3 -22.56 23.29 -7.05
CA THR A 3 -22.64 21.89 -7.48
C THR A 3 -21.33 21.50 -8.16
N GLY A 4 -20.31 21.22 -7.35
CA GLY A 4 -19.07 20.61 -7.81
C GLY A 4 -19.38 19.24 -8.39
N GLU A 5 -18.98 19.02 -9.64
CA GLU A 5 -19.11 17.72 -10.30
C GLU A 5 -18.42 16.65 -9.45
N ARG A 6 -19.11 15.54 -9.16
CA ARG A 6 -18.55 14.42 -8.38
C ARG A 6 -17.40 13.80 -9.16
N ARG A 7 -16.19 14.26 -8.88
CA ARG A 7 -14.96 13.83 -9.54
C ARG A 7 -13.89 13.52 -8.52
N TYR A 8 -13.01 12.60 -8.88
CA TYR A 8 -11.81 12.36 -8.12
C TYR A 8 -10.87 13.56 -8.23
N LEU A 9 -10.42 14.04 -7.09
CA LEU A 9 -9.41 15.08 -6.96
C LEU A 9 -8.14 14.49 -6.38
N ARG A 10 -7.02 15.13 -6.73
CA ARG A 10 -5.72 14.85 -6.16
C ARG A 10 -5.29 16.07 -5.34
N THR A 11 -4.88 15.83 -4.11
CA THR A 11 -4.18 16.81 -3.27
C THR A 11 -2.85 16.23 -2.79
N THR A 12 -1.85 17.08 -2.60
CA THR A 12 -0.53 16.69 -2.10
C THR A 12 -0.06 17.75 -1.11
N GLY A 13 0.49 17.32 0.01
CA GLY A 13 0.90 18.23 1.07
C GLY A 13 1.46 17.50 2.28
N ARG A 14 1.63 18.23 3.38
CA ARG A 14 2.11 17.67 4.64
C ARG A 14 0.97 17.00 5.39
N VAL A 15 1.21 15.84 5.97
CA VAL A 15 0.23 15.21 6.87
C VAL A 15 0.18 16.00 8.18
N SER A 16 -1.01 16.30 8.67
CA SER A 16 -1.20 16.97 9.97
C SER A 16 -2.41 16.39 10.71
N SER A 17 -2.35 16.50 12.04
CA SER A 17 -3.36 16.05 13.00
C SER A 17 -3.28 16.98 14.21
N GLU A 18 -4.42 17.27 14.83
CA GLU A 18 -4.48 17.98 16.11
C GLU A 18 -4.36 17.02 17.31
N GLU A 19 -4.59 15.72 17.08
CA GLU A 19 -4.50 14.68 18.09
C GLU A 19 -3.12 14.00 18.09
N GLU A 20 -2.64 13.67 19.28
CA GLU A 20 -1.38 12.94 19.48
C GLU A 20 -1.62 11.42 19.43
N PHE A 21 -0.89 10.74 18.55
CA PHE A 21 -0.89 9.27 18.45
C PHE A 21 0.53 8.74 18.23
N PRO A 22 1.38 8.70 19.28
CA PRO A 22 2.77 8.26 19.15
C PRO A 22 2.92 6.72 19.05
N ASP A 23 3.91 6.26 18.28
CA ASP A 23 4.35 4.86 18.29
C ASP A 23 5.24 4.52 19.51
N GLU A 24 5.72 3.27 19.58
CA GLU A 24 6.63 2.82 20.64
C GLU A 24 7.95 3.60 20.70
N ASN A 25 8.32 4.29 19.62
CA ASN A 25 9.51 5.13 19.50
C ASN A 25 9.18 6.64 19.54
N GLN A 26 7.98 7.02 19.99
CA GLN A 26 7.51 8.40 20.07
C GLN A 26 7.40 9.11 18.70
N ARG A 27 7.28 8.35 17.60
CA ARG A 27 7.00 8.92 16.28
C ARG A 27 5.53 9.34 16.21
N PRO A 28 5.21 10.56 15.77
CA PRO A 28 3.83 11.04 15.74
C PRO A 28 3.09 10.38 14.57
N LEU A 29 2.36 9.30 14.84
CA LEU A 29 1.52 8.64 13.84
C LEU A 29 0.18 9.35 13.72
N VAL A 30 -0.48 9.16 12.59
CA VAL A 30 -1.90 9.50 12.40
C VAL A 30 -2.73 8.27 12.04
N PHE A 31 -2.08 7.25 11.51
CA PHE A 31 -2.71 6.01 11.09
C PHE A 31 -1.76 4.83 11.28
N ARG A 32 -2.28 3.71 11.78
CA ARG A 32 -1.61 2.43 11.87
C ARG A 32 -2.58 1.32 11.50
N ARG A 33 -2.20 0.49 10.52
CA ARG A 33 -2.87 -0.77 10.21
C ARG A 33 -1.93 -1.93 10.44
N GLN A 34 -2.36 -2.88 11.26
CA GLN A 34 -1.62 -4.09 11.56
C GLN A 34 -2.38 -5.30 11.04
N ARG A 35 -1.73 -6.12 10.22
CA ARG A 35 -2.28 -7.37 9.66
C ARG A 35 -1.45 -8.55 10.12
N ILE A 36 -2.12 -9.58 10.63
CA ILE A 36 -1.54 -10.90 10.81
C ILE A 36 -1.96 -11.76 9.64
N GLU A 37 -1.00 -12.28 8.91
CA GLU A 37 -1.23 -13.08 7.72
C GLU A 37 -0.59 -14.45 7.86
N ARG A 38 -1.24 -15.47 7.30
CA ARG A 38 -0.69 -16.83 7.18
C ARG A 38 -0.39 -17.15 5.73
N ARG A 39 0.67 -17.93 5.53
CA ARG A 39 0.96 -18.53 4.23
C ARG A 39 -0.05 -19.65 3.94
N ARG A 40 -0.83 -19.51 2.87
CA ARG A 40 -1.67 -20.58 2.31
C ARG A 40 -1.25 -20.83 0.86
N ALA A 41 -0.57 -21.96 0.63
CA ALA A 41 0.09 -22.26 -0.63
C ALA A 41 1.00 -21.10 -1.08
N ALA A 42 0.71 -20.49 -2.22
CA ALA A 42 1.48 -19.37 -2.76
C ALA A 42 1.00 -17.97 -2.31
N ARG A 43 -0.07 -17.87 -1.51
CA ARG A 43 -0.69 -16.58 -1.13
C ARG A 43 -0.65 -16.33 0.37
N TRP A 44 -0.62 -15.06 0.73
CA TRP A 44 -0.82 -14.62 2.11
C TRP A 44 -2.31 -14.38 2.33
N GLN A 45 -2.86 -14.96 3.39
CA GLN A 45 -4.24 -14.80 3.80
C GLN A 45 -4.27 -14.00 5.11
N VAL A 46 -5.02 -12.89 5.14
CA VAL A 46 -5.25 -12.11 6.35
C VAL A 46 -6.09 -12.94 7.33
N LEU A 47 -5.60 -13.05 8.57
CA LEU A 47 -6.25 -13.73 9.67
C LEU A 47 -6.90 -12.74 10.64
N ASP A 48 -6.22 -11.62 10.86
CA ASP A 48 -6.62 -10.55 11.77
C ASP A 48 -6.10 -9.21 11.23
N GLU A 49 -6.88 -8.16 11.45
CA GLU A 49 -6.55 -6.80 11.05
C GLU A 49 -6.99 -5.82 12.15
N GLU A 50 -6.05 -5.01 12.62
CA GLU A 50 -6.32 -3.84 13.45
C GLU A 50 -6.11 -2.58 12.65
N ARG A 51 -7.00 -1.61 12.83
CA ARG A 51 -6.82 -0.24 12.33
C ARG A 51 -7.01 0.72 13.49
N LEU A 52 -6.03 1.60 13.64
CA LEU A 52 -6.04 2.70 14.59
C LEU A 52 -5.73 3.97 13.82
N ALA A 53 -6.56 5.00 14.01
CA ALA A 53 -6.39 6.29 13.37
C ALA A 53 -6.92 7.39 14.28
N VAL A 54 -6.29 8.54 14.23
CA VAL A 54 -6.81 9.81 14.76
C VAL A 54 -7.30 10.68 13.59
N PRO A 55 -8.13 11.70 13.79
CA PRO A 55 -8.49 12.64 12.73
C PRO A 55 -7.23 13.30 12.13
N PHE A 56 -7.06 13.19 10.81
CA PHE A 56 -5.91 13.77 10.13
C PHE A 56 -6.27 14.22 8.71
N GLY A 57 -5.38 15.00 8.12
CA GLY A 57 -5.53 15.48 6.76
C GLY A 57 -4.22 15.82 6.10
N VAL A 58 -4.34 16.39 4.91
CA VAL A 58 -3.23 16.91 4.14
C VAL A 58 -3.34 18.42 4.08
N GLU A 59 -2.26 19.10 4.44
CA GLU A 59 -2.14 20.56 4.43
C GLU A 59 -1.29 21.00 3.23
N ASP A 60 -1.87 21.82 2.34
CA ASP A 60 -1.16 22.48 1.23
C ASP A 60 -1.32 24.00 1.34
N ARG A 61 -0.20 24.71 1.58
CA ARG A 61 -0.04 26.16 1.76
C ARG A 61 -0.90 26.79 2.87
N ARG A 62 -2.23 26.68 2.79
CA ARG A 62 -3.24 27.18 3.74
C ARG A 62 -4.54 26.37 3.77
N ASP A 63 -4.66 25.35 2.92
CA ASP A 63 -5.87 24.54 2.84
C ASP A 63 -5.62 23.20 3.52
N PHE A 64 -6.48 22.87 4.48
CA PHE A 64 -6.54 21.57 5.10
C PHE A 64 -7.64 20.75 4.43
N VAL A 65 -7.29 19.54 4.00
CA VAL A 65 -8.24 18.57 3.48
C VAL A 65 -8.19 17.32 4.34
N ALA A 66 -9.27 17.06 5.06
CA ALA A 66 -9.39 15.90 5.93
C ALA A 66 -9.38 14.60 5.12
N VAL A 67 -8.88 13.53 5.73
CA VAL A 67 -8.83 12.19 5.13
C VAL A 67 -9.79 11.29 5.89
N ASP A 68 -10.73 10.67 5.17
CA ASP A 68 -11.58 9.62 5.72
C ASP A 68 -10.75 8.33 5.90
N ALA A 69 -10.23 8.14 7.12
CA ALA A 69 -9.38 7.02 7.46
C ALA A 69 -10.07 5.66 7.31
N GLU A 70 -11.40 5.61 7.47
CA GLU A 70 -12.17 4.37 7.31
C GLU A 70 -12.26 3.96 5.84
N ALA A 71 -12.34 4.94 4.94
CA ALA A 71 -12.38 4.73 3.49
C ALA A 71 -11.03 4.35 2.86
N LEU A 72 -9.91 4.46 3.59
CA LEU A 72 -8.58 4.15 3.05
C LEU A 72 -8.45 2.70 2.59
N SER A 73 -8.99 1.73 3.34
CA SER A 73 -9.02 0.29 3.01
C SER A 73 -7.83 -0.15 2.12
N ASP A 74 -8.06 -0.72 0.94
CA ASP A 74 -7.00 -1.17 0.03
C ASP A 74 -6.25 -0.05 -0.72
N GLY A 75 -6.65 1.21 -0.57
CA GLY A 75 -6.03 2.37 -1.23
C GLY A 75 -4.84 2.98 -0.47
N LEU A 76 -4.47 2.46 0.70
CA LEU A 76 -3.25 2.88 1.40
C LEU A 76 -1.99 2.33 0.72
N VAL A 77 -1.13 3.24 0.25
CA VAL A 77 0.13 2.95 -0.43
C VAL A 77 1.31 3.50 0.40
N VAL A 78 1.87 2.65 1.23
CA VAL A 78 3.05 2.96 2.07
C VAL A 78 4.06 1.82 1.97
N ILE A 79 5.27 2.03 2.47
CA ILE A 79 6.23 0.94 2.64
C ILE A 79 5.85 0.19 3.92
N PRO A 80 5.38 -1.07 3.84
CA PRO A 80 5.06 -1.84 5.03
C PRO A 80 6.34 -2.21 5.79
N ARG A 81 6.24 -2.24 7.12
CA ARG A 81 7.18 -2.99 7.94
C ARG A 81 6.67 -4.43 8.03
N GLU A 82 7.44 -5.37 7.48
CA GLU A 82 7.11 -6.79 7.54
C GLU A 82 8.02 -7.51 8.54
N SER A 83 7.46 -8.49 9.24
CA SER A 83 8.20 -9.41 10.10
C SER A 83 7.64 -10.82 9.88
N HIS A 84 8.54 -11.78 9.70
CA HIS A 84 8.20 -13.17 9.43
C HIS A 84 8.58 -14.03 10.63
N GLY A 85 7.77 -15.05 10.90
CA GLY A 85 8.00 -15.95 12.02
C GLY A 85 7.00 -17.08 12.05
N ALA A 86 6.92 -17.74 13.20
CA ALA A 86 5.94 -18.80 13.50
C ALA A 86 4.90 -18.33 14.53
N VAL A 87 3.77 -19.04 14.61
CA VAL A 87 2.66 -18.69 15.53
C VAL A 87 3.08 -18.67 17.01
N ASN A 88 4.04 -19.51 17.40
CA ASN A 88 4.60 -19.53 18.76
C ASN A 88 5.49 -18.32 19.10
N GLU A 89 5.96 -17.57 18.10
CA GLU A 89 6.76 -16.35 18.29
C GLU A 89 5.88 -15.09 18.42
N LEU A 90 4.56 -15.22 18.20
CA LEU A 90 3.63 -14.10 18.41
C LEU A 90 3.51 -13.74 19.89
N PRO A 91 3.51 -12.44 20.23
CA PRO A 91 3.10 -11.97 21.54
C PRO A 91 1.70 -12.49 21.90
N GLU A 92 1.49 -12.83 23.17
CA GLU A 92 0.22 -13.42 23.65
C GLU A 92 -1.01 -12.57 23.29
N GLY A 93 -0.89 -11.23 23.36
CA GLY A 93 -1.96 -10.31 22.99
C GLY A 93 -2.34 -10.33 21.49
N LEU A 94 -1.41 -10.73 20.60
CA LEU A 94 -1.71 -10.93 19.18
C LEU A 94 -2.16 -12.35 18.89
N ARG A 95 -1.59 -13.33 19.59
CA ARG A 95 -1.96 -14.74 19.47
C ARG A 95 -3.41 -14.99 19.87
N SER A 96 -3.89 -14.35 20.93
CA SER A 96 -5.27 -14.47 21.42
C SER A 96 -6.34 -13.91 20.47
N ARG A 97 -5.94 -13.06 19.51
CA ARG A 97 -6.83 -12.47 18.49
C ARG A 97 -7.04 -13.37 17.28
N LEU A 98 -6.26 -14.45 17.15
CA LEU A 98 -6.36 -15.32 15.99
C LEU A 98 -7.71 -16.07 15.99
N PRO A 99 -8.48 -16.04 14.89
CA PRO A 99 -9.82 -16.63 14.85
C PRO A 99 -9.82 -18.16 14.83
N VAL A 100 -8.65 -18.78 14.61
CA VAL A 100 -8.49 -20.23 14.48
C VAL A 100 -7.22 -20.65 15.22
N ALA A 101 -7.30 -21.78 15.93
CA ALA A 101 -6.13 -22.44 16.46
C ALA A 101 -5.23 -22.89 15.29
N LEU A 102 -4.05 -22.29 15.20
CA LEU A 102 -3.04 -22.65 14.21
C LEU A 102 -1.94 -23.48 14.88
N GLU A 103 -1.32 -24.34 14.09
CA GLU A 103 -0.11 -25.05 14.50
C GLU A 103 0.97 -24.06 14.95
N ALA A 104 1.70 -24.42 16.00
CA ALA A 104 2.68 -23.54 16.63
C ALA A 104 3.79 -23.10 15.69
N ASP A 105 4.16 -23.94 14.72
CA ASP A 105 5.20 -23.73 13.72
C ASP A 105 4.67 -23.14 12.40
N ALA A 106 3.36 -22.86 12.31
CA ALA A 106 2.77 -22.35 11.08
C ALA A 106 3.37 -20.99 10.72
N ALA A 107 3.83 -20.85 9.47
CA ALA A 107 4.45 -19.63 8.99
C ALA A 107 3.45 -18.47 8.93
N ILE A 108 3.82 -17.38 9.60
CA ILE A 108 3.06 -16.14 9.67
C ILE A 108 3.90 -14.95 9.19
N ARG A 109 3.18 -13.88 8.85
CA ARG A 109 3.72 -12.58 8.53
C ARG A 109 2.92 -11.52 9.28
N LEU A 110 3.62 -10.71 10.07
CA LEU A 110 3.09 -9.48 10.62
C LEU A 110 3.43 -8.36 9.65
N ARG A 111 2.40 -7.65 9.17
CA ARG A 111 2.54 -6.49 8.30
C ARG A 111 1.98 -5.26 9.00
N VAL A 112 2.81 -4.23 9.13
CA VAL A 112 2.42 -2.95 9.74
C VAL A 112 2.54 -1.86 8.68
N ASP A 113 1.41 -1.26 8.32
CA ASP A 113 1.34 -0.07 7.48
C ASP A 113 1.13 1.15 8.40
N GLN A 114 1.90 2.21 8.25
CA GLN A 114 1.84 3.42 9.10
C GLN A 114 1.88 4.68 8.25
N VAL A 115 1.23 5.74 8.75
CA VAL A 115 1.35 7.11 8.25
C VAL A 115 1.69 8.01 9.43
N SER A 116 2.68 8.88 9.24
CA SER A 116 3.14 9.81 10.26
C SER A 116 2.79 11.26 9.93
N ALA A 117 2.49 12.04 10.97
CA ALA A 117 2.27 13.48 10.88
C ALA A 117 3.50 14.28 10.43
N VAL A 118 4.66 13.65 10.23
CA VAL A 118 5.84 14.31 9.62
C VAL A 118 6.00 14.03 8.13
N GLU A 119 5.16 13.16 7.57
CA GLU A 119 5.27 12.77 6.16
C GLU A 119 4.64 13.80 5.22
N HIS A 120 5.07 13.74 3.96
CA HIS A 120 4.31 14.30 2.85
C HIS A 120 3.50 13.18 2.21
N ALA A 121 2.24 13.47 1.90
CA ALA A 121 1.34 12.50 1.29
C ALA A 121 0.64 13.09 0.07
N THR A 122 0.32 12.21 -0.87
CA THR A 122 -0.64 12.48 -1.94
C THR A 122 -1.91 11.70 -1.65
N VAL A 123 -3.04 12.40 -1.65
CA VAL A 123 -4.38 11.82 -1.48
C VAL A 123 -5.16 11.99 -2.77
N VAL A 124 -5.79 10.91 -3.22
CA VAL A 124 -6.63 10.87 -4.40
C VAL A 124 -7.98 10.28 -4.02
N GLY A 125 -9.01 11.11 -3.99
CA GLY A 125 -10.32 10.77 -3.46
C GLY A 125 -11.42 11.63 -4.03
N MET A 126 -12.66 11.35 -3.63
CA MET A 126 -13.80 12.21 -3.90
C MET A 126 -13.95 13.20 -2.72
N PRO A 127 -13.90 14.51 -2.95
CA PRO A 127 -14.17 15.48 -1.90
C PRO A 127 -15.66 15.47 -1.54
N LEU A 128 -15.97 15.46 -0.26
CA LEU A 128 -17.30 15.73 0.28
C LEU A 128 -17.20 16.91 1.26
N ASP A 129 -18.28 17.68 1.37
CA ASP A 129 -18.39 18.70 2.40
C ASP A 129 -18.55 18.00 3.76
N GLY A 130 -17.56 18.18 4.64
CA GLY A 130 -17.61 17.76 6.04
C GLY A 130 -17.94 18.94 6.97
N PRO A 131 -18.10 18.67 8.27
CA PRO A 131 -18.42 19.70 9.27
C PRO A 131 -17.34 20.78 9.40
N ASP A 132 -16.07 20.39 9.29
CA ASP A 132 -14.91 21.27 9.49
C ASP A 132 -14.20 21.66 8.19
N GLY A 133 -14.80 21.33 7.04
CA GLY A 133 -14.21 21.55 5.71
C GLY A 133 -14.28 20.31 4.82
N PRO A 134 -13.58 20.33 3.67
CA PRO A 134 -13.61 19.23 2.72
C PRO A 134 -12.94 17.97 3.28
N VAL A 135 -13.61 16.83 3.13
CA VAL A 135 -13.10 15.50 3.48
C VAL A 135 -12.93 14.68 2.20
N MET A 136 -11.75 14.12 1.99
CA MET A 136 -11.49 13.16 0.91
C MET A 136 -11.92 11.77 1.35
N THR A 137 -12.82 11.17 0.59
CA THR A 137 -13.32 9.80 0.82
C THR A 137 -13.29 8.97 -0.46
N ALA A 138 -13.70 7.70 -0.35
CA ALA A 138 -13.93 6.83 -1.49
C ALA A 138 -15.18 7.26 -2.27
N GLY A 139 -15.28 6.88 -3.55
CA GLY A 139 -16.41 7.28 -4.37
C GLY A 139 -16.43 6.62 -5.74
N LEU A 140 -17.57 6.66 -6.43
CA LEU A 140 -17.69 6.20 -7.83
C LEU A 140 -17.17 4.76 -8.07
N GLY A 141 -17.27 3.88 -7.08
CA GLY A 141 -16.75 2.50 -7.13
C GLY A 141 -15.22 2.38 -7.09
N ARG A 142 -14.51 3.45 -6.71
CA ARG A 142 -13.06 3.50 -6.57
C ARG A 142 -12.68 3.73 -5.09
N PRO A 143 -11.50 3.27 -4.64
CA PRO A 143 -11.04 3.50 -3.27
C PRO A 143 -10.58 4.94 -3.07
N LEU A 144 -10.46 5.37 -1.81
CA LEU A 144 -9.65 6.51 -1.42
C LEU A 144 -8.18 6.09 -1.42
N ILE A 145 -7.33 6.79 -2.15
CA ILE A 145 -5.91 6.46 -2.22
C ILE A 145 -5.12 7.47 -1.39
N LEU A 146 -4.25 6.98 -0.52
CA LEU A 146 -3.24 7.78 0.18
C LEU A 146 -1.87 7.17 -0.06
N SER A 147 -0.91 7.97 -0.50
CA SER A 147 0.47 7.55 -0.71
C SER A 147 1.42 8.49 -0.01
N THR A 148 2.29 7.94 0.85
CA THR A 148 3.44 8.66 1.43
C THR A 148 4.69 8.54 0.55
N LEU A 149 4.60 7.71 -0.49
CA LEU A 149 5.66 7.54 -1.48
C LEU A 149 5.57 8.63 -2.54
N ASP A 150 6.74 9.12 -2.94
CA ASP A 150 6.88 9.84 -4.19
C ASP A 150 6.56 8.91 -5.38
N GLN A 151 6.11 9.49 -6.49
CA GLN A 151 5.70 8.73 -7.68
C GLN A 151 6.82 7.84 -8.24
N SER A 152 8.09 8.27 -8.15
CA SER A 152 9.22 7.49 -8.65
C SER A 152 9.48 6.26 -7.76
N ALA A 153 9.35 6.41 -6.44
CA ALA A 153 9.45 5.34 -5.46
C ALA A 153 8.30 4.34 -5.64
N ALA A 154 7.07 4.82 -5.84
CA ALA A 154 5.93 3.97 -6.14
C ALA A 154 6.15 3.15 -7.43
N MET A 155 6.63 3.78 -8.51
CA MET A 155 6.95 3.08 -9.77
C MET A 155 8.08 2.05 -9.60
N ARG A 156 9.12 2.36 -8.80
CA ARG A 156 10.18 1.39 -8.48
C ARG A 156 9.63 0.18 -7.73
N LEU A 157 8.73 0.35 -6.78
CA LEU A 157 8.09 -0.77 -6.08
C LEU A 157 7.27 -1.63 -7.03
N LEU A 158 6.49 -1.01 -7.92
CA LEU A 158 5.72 -1.73 -8.94
C LEU A 158 6.63 -2.52 -9.90
N ALA A 159 7.78 -1.96 -10.28
CA ALA A 159 8.75 -2.63 -11.13
C ALA A 159 9.51 -3.77 -10.43
N ALA A 160 9.75 -3.65 -9.12
CA ALA A 160 10.54 -4.61 -8.35
C ALA A 160 9.89 -6.01 -8.25
N ASP A 161 8.56 -6.09 -8.24
CA ASP A 161 7.81 -7.36 -8.19
C ASP A 161 7.83 -8.11 -9.53
N GLY A 162 8.29 -7.46 -10.60
CA GLY A 162 8.31 -7.99 -11.96
C GLY A 162 9.45 -8.95 -12.28
N ARG A 163 10.33 -9.34 -11.34
CA ARG A 163 11.53 -10.15 -11.63
C ARG A 163 11.25 -11.39 -12.49
N ARG A 164 10.12 -12.06 -12.26
CA ARG A 164 9.70 -13.22 -13.07
C ARG A 164 9.34 -12.84 -14.51
N LEU A 165 8.62 -11.74 -14.70
CA LEU A 165 8.29 -11.21 -16.03
C LEU A 165 9.53 -10.69 -16.76
N VAL A 166 10.46 -10.07 -16.04
CA VAL A 166 11.75 -9.63 -16.59
C VAL A 166 12.57 -10.82 -17.06
N VAL A 167 12.63 -11.91 -16.28
CA VAL A 167 13.30 -13.15 -16.69
C VAL A 167 12.62 -13.78 -17.90
N ILE A 168 11.29 -13.86 -17.92
CA ILE A 168 10.53 -14.39 -19.07
C ILE A 168 10.80 -13.54 -20.33
N ALA A 169 10.77 -12.22 -20.21
CA ALA A 169 11.06 -11.31 -21.30
C ALA A 169 12.50 -11.47 -21.81
N ALA A 170 13.48 -11.60 -20.91
CA ALA A 170 14.88 -11.83 -21.26
C ALA A 170 15.07 -13.17 -22.01
N VAL A 171 14.44 -14.24 -21.54
CA VAL A 171 14.46 -15.55 -22.22
C VAL A 171 13.82 -15.46 -23.60
N ALA A 172 12.67 -14.79 -23.72
CA ALA A 172 11.99 -14.59 -25.00
C ALA A 172 12.84 -13.79 -25.99
N LEU A 173 13.51 -12.73 -25.52
CA LEU A 173 14.42 -11.92 -26.33
C LEU A 173 15.64 -12.71 -26.81
N LEU A 174 16.28 -13.49 -25.93
CA LEU A 174 17.41 -14.34 -26.28
C LEU A 174 17.01 -15.43 -27.28
N ALA A 175 15.85 -16.06 -27.09
CA ALA A 175 15.32 -17.03 -28.02
C ALA A 175 15.02 -16.41 -29.40
N GLY A 176 14.39 -15.22 -29.41
CA GLY A 176 14.14 -14.47 -30.64
C GLY A 176 15.43 -14.10 -31.38
N LEU A 177 16.44 -13.62 -30.65
CA LEU A 177 17.75 -13.31 -31.22
C LEU A 177 18.43 -14.57 -31.79
N GLY A 178 18.33 -15.71 -31.11
CA GLY A 178 18.82 -17.00 -31.59
C GLY A 178 18.15 -17.44 -32.89
N LEU A 179 16.81 -17.32 -32.98
CA LEU A 179 16.06 -17.63 -34.20
C LEU A 179 16.45 -16.70 -35.37
N LEU A 180 16.63 -15.41 -35.11
CA LEU A 180 17.10 -14.46 -36.11
C LEU A 180 18.51 -14.79 -36.61
N ALA A 181 19.41 -15.19 -35.71
CA ALA A 181 20.76 -15.61 -36.07
C ALA A 181 20.75 -16.88 -36.93
N ILE A 182 19.92 -17.88 -36.57
CA ILE A 182 19.75 -19.10 -37.37
C ILE A 182 19.20 -18.78 -38.76
N ALA A 183 18.17 -17.93 -38.85
CA ALA A 183 17.60 -17.51 -40.12
C ALA A 183 18.62 -16.76 -40.99
N ALA A 184 19.44 -15.90 -40.40
CA ALA A 184 20.51 -15.19 -41.11
C ALA A 184 21.58 -16.16 -41.65
N VAL A 185 21.98 -17.16 -40.87
CA VAL A 185 22.92 -18.20 -41.32
C VAL A 185 22.32 -19.04 -42.45
N ALA A 186 21.05 -19.44 -42.35
CA ALA A 186 20.37 -20.19 -43.42
C ALA A 186 20.32 -19.40 -44.73
N LEU A 187 19.96 -18.11 -44.65
CA LEU A 187 19.97 -17.17 -45.79
C LEU A 187 21.36 -17.06 -46.43
N LEU A 188 22.42 -16.93 -45.61
CA LEU A 188 23.80 -16.83 -46.11
C LEU A 188 24.35 -18.14 -46.66
N ALA A 189 23.90 -19.28 -46.14
CA ALA A 189 24.28 -20.62 -46.59
C ALA A 189 23.53 -21.07 -47.86
N GLY A 190 22.58 -20.26 -48.35
CA GLY A 190 21.81 -20.56 -49.57
C GLY A 190 20.80 -21.70 -49.39
N TRP A 191 20.32 -21.90 -48.16
CA TRP A 191 19.18 -22.79 -47.87
C TRP A 191 17.85 -22.10 -48.15
#